data_AF-A0A9P8DXS2-F1
#
_entry.id   AF-A0A9P8DXS2-F1
#
_cell.length_a   1.000
_cell.length_b   1.000
_cell.length_c   1.000
_cell.angle_alpha   90.00
_cell.angle_beta   90.00
_cell.angle_gamma   90.00
#
_symmetry.space_group_name_H-M   'P 1'
#
loop_
_entity.id
_entity.type
_entity.pdbx_description
1 polymer ?
#
loop_
_entity_poly.entity_id
_entity_poly.type
_entity_poly.pdbx_seq_one_letter_code
_entity_poly.pdbx_strand_id
1 'polypeptide(L)'
;QTIKMKYGNRAHNIPALDLMTGKCHITSQNHGYAVDASTIPSEFKEYFINLNDSSNEGMIHKHRPIFSTQFHPEAKGGPLDSSYLFDAYVDSVKQYKKTQASLYPNMSNRPSPLLVDLLAKERVGVAPGVPLYQHPEPVVA
;
A
#
# COMPACT_ATOMS: atom_id res chain seq x y z
N GLN A 1 14.56 9.93 -5.92
CA GLN A 1 14.77 9.78 -7.38
C GLN A 1 14.78 8.29 -7.72
N THR A 2 14.64 7.92 -9.00
CA THR A 2 14.73 6.53 -9.44
C THR A 2 15.85 6.36 -10.46
N ILE A 3 16.50 5.20 -10.45
CA ILE A 3 17.63 4.87 -11.32
C ILE A 3 17.30 3.60 -12.11
N LYS A 4 17.67 3.57 -13.39
CA LYS A 4 17.58 2.36 -14.22
C LYS A 4 18.70 1.41 -13.84
N MET A 5 18.35 0.19 -13.49
CA MET A 5 19.32 -0.85 -13.13
C MET A 5 19.96 -1.44 -14.38
N LYS A 6 21.22 -1.90 -14.28
CA LYS A 6 21.94 -2.52 -15.40
C LYS A 6 21.29 -3.83 -15.87
N TYR A 7 20.92 -4.68 -14.92
CA TYR A 7 20.29 -5.98 -15.18
C TYR A 7 18.85 -6.07 -14.62
N GLY A 8 18.56 -5.35 -13.53
CA GLY A 8 17.30 -5.44 -12.81
C GLY A 8 17.15 -6.74 -12.02
N ASN A 9 16.13 -6.80 -11.17
CA ASN A 9 15.87 -7.93 -10.28
C ASN A 9 14.63 -8.70 -10.77
N ARG A 10 14.85 -9.96 -11.20
CA ARG A 10 13.83 -10.80 -11.86
C ARG A 10 13.95 -12.27 -11.45
N ALA A 11 13.65 -12.57 -10.19
CA ALA A 11 13.69 -13.93 -9.69
C ALA A 11 12.82 -14.11 -8.43
N HIS A 12 12.65 -15.37 -8.02
CA HIS A 12 11.88 -15.75 -6.82
C HIS A 12 12.77 -16.07 -5.61
N ASN A 13 14.07 -15.82 -5.71
CA ASN A 13 15.07 -16.19 -4.71
C ASN A 13 15.93 -15.00 -4.25
N ILE A 14 15.39 -13.78 -4.33
CA ILE A 14 16.19 -12.57 -4.08
C ILE A 14 16.10 -12.22 -2.59
N PRO A 15 17.25 -12.17 -1.88
CA PRO A 15 17.29 -11.89 -0.46
C PRO A 15 17.11 -10.38 -0.17
N ALA A 16 16.08 -10.05 0.58
CA ALA A 16 15.83 -8.71 1.10
C ALA A 16 16.01 -8.68 2.63
N LEU A 17 16.92 -7.85 3.11
CA LEU A 17 17.14 -7.64 4.55
C LEU A 17 16.20 -6.56 5.07
N ASP A 18 15.36 -6.91 6.04
CA ASP A 18 14.58 -5.97 6.84
C ASP A 18 15.52 -5.21 7.81
N LEU A 19 15.71 -3.91 7.56
CA LEU A 19 16.58 -3.07 8.39
C LEU A 19 15.96 -2.73 9.76
N MET A 20 14.67 -3.01 9.97
CA MET A 20 13.99 -2.80 11.24
C MET A 20 14.17 -3.97 12.19
N THR A 21 14.17 -5.19 11.65
CA THR A 21 14.22 -6.42 12.46
C THR A 21 15.53 -7.19 12.33
N GLY A 22 16.36 -6.88 11.33
CA GLY A 22 17.57 -7.62 10.99
C GLY A 22 17.31 -8.97 10.32
N LYS A 23 16.06 -9.27 9.94
CA LYS A 23 15.69 -10.55 9.31
C LYS A 23 15.88 -10.48 7.80
N CYS A 24 16.36 -11.57 7.22
CA CYS A 24 16.39 -11.75 5.78
C CYS A 24 15.12 -12.49 5.32
N HIS A 25 14.51 -12.00 4.25
CA HIS A 25 13.35 -12.60 3.60
C HIS A 25 13.73 -12.94 2.17
N ILE A 26 13.39 -14.17 1.73
CA ILE A 26 13.49 -14.50 0.31
C ILE A 26 12.26 -13.92 -0.38
N THR A 27 12.46 -13.17 -1.46
CA THR A 27 11.41 -12.40 -2.11
C THR A 27 11.29 -12.70 -3.59
N SER A 28 10.08 -12.53 -4.13
CA SER A 28 9.80 -12.50 -5.56
C SER A 28 9.91 -11.08 -6.08
N GLN A 29 10.71 -10.86 -7.13
CA GLN A 29 10.92 -9.52 -7.71
C GLN A 29 10.88 -9.56 -9.23
N ASN A 30 10.42 -8.46 -9.82
CA ASN A 30 10.39 -8.27 -11.27
C ASN A 30 10.43 -6.77 -11.64
N HIS A 31 11.53 -6.08 -11.34
CA HIS A 31 11.70 -4.66 -11.64
C HIS A 31 13.06 -4.36 -12.29
N GLY A 32 13.10 -3.30 -13.10
CA GLY A 32 14.31 -2.82 -13.80
C GLY A 32 14.77 -1.42 -13.38
N TYR A 33 14.08 -0.82 -12.43
CA TYR A 33 14.38 0.48 -11.84
C TYR A 33 14.36 0.32 -10.32
N ALA A 34 15.19 1.07 -9.61
CA ALA A 34 15.21 1.11 -8.16
C ALA A 34 15.15 2.56 -7.66
N VAL A 35 14.72 2.75 -6.43
CA VAL A 35 14.87 4.03 -5.74
C VAL A 35 16.33 4.22 -5.35
N ASP A 36 16.89 5.40 -5.63
CA ASP A 36 18.22 5.75 -5.15
C ASP A 36 18.14 6.14 -3.67
N ALA A 37 18.71 5.28 -2.81
CA ALA A 37 18.71 5.44 -1.36
C ALA A 37 19.27 6.79 -0.88
N SER A 38 20.27 7.35 -1.59
CA SER A 38 20.87 8.65 -1.26
C SER A 38 19.92 9.83 -1.45
N THR A 39 18.85 9.62 -2.21
CA THR A 39 17.84 10.63 -2.54
C THR A 39 16.55 10.48 -1.75
N ILE A 40 16.52 9.57 -0.76
CA ILE A 40 15.37 9.38 0.12
C ILE A 40 15.20 10.64 1.00
N PRO A 41 14.01 11.27 1.02
CA PRO A 41 13.75 12.42 1.87
C PRO A 41 13.93 12.11 3.36
N SER A 42 14.25 13.13 4.15
CA SER A 42 14.57 13.00 5.57
C SER A 42 13.44 12.41 6.43
N GLU A 43 12.20 12.44 5.96
CA GLU A 43 11.01 11.90 6.60
C GLU A 43 10.90 10.38 6.46
N PHE A 44 11.63 9.81 5.49
CA PHE A 44 11.69 8.39 5.20
C PHE A 44 13.07 7.83 5.55
N LYS A 45 13.13 6.51 5.60
CA LYS A 45 14.37 5.74 5.65
C LYS A 45 14.18 4.46 4.84
N GLU A 46 15.29 3.83 4.51
CA GLU A 46 15.28 2.50 3.92
C GLU A 46 14.59 1.52 4.88
N TYR A 47 13.75 0.66 4.30
CA TYR A 47 13.06 -0.39 5.03
C TYR A 47 13.69 -1.75 4.72
N PHE A 48 13.82 -2.05 3.43
CA PHE A 48 14.50 -3.26 2.96
C PHE A 48 15.66 -2.90 2.05
N ILE A 49 16.70 -3.72 2.08
CA ILE A 49 17.84 -3.64 1.18
C ILE A 49 18.10 -5.01 0.54
N ASN A 50 18.44 -5.02 -0.74
CA ASN A 50 18.83 -6.23 -1.43
C ASN A 50 20.24 -6.67 -0.98
N LEU A 51 20.40 -7.90 -0.51
CA LEU A 51 21.71 -8.37 -0.04
C LEU A 51 22.71 -8.69 -1.15
N ASN A 52 22.25 -8.84 -2.40
CA ASN A 52 23.13 -9.16 -3.53
C ASN A 52 23.79 -7.91 -4.13
N ASP A 53 23.06 -6.79 -4.21
CA ASP A 53 23.50 -5.58 -4.94
C ASP A 53 23.33 -4.27 -4.16
N SER A 54 22.86 -4.34 -2.92
CA SER A 54 22.62 -3.18 -2.04
C SER A 54 21.59 -2.18 -2.57
N SER A 55 20.77 -2.56 -3.56
CA SER A 55 19.69 -1.69 -4.02
C SER A 55 18.57 -1.59 -2.98
N ASN A 56 17.87 -0.44 -2.99
CA ASN A 56 16.75 -0.22 -2.09
C ASN A 56 15.56 -1.13 -2.46
N GLU A 57 15.03 -1.85 -1.48
CA GLU A 57 13.94 -2.82 -1.65
C GLU A 57 12.66 -2.40 -0.91
N GLY A 58 12.65 -1.20 -0.32
CA GLY A 58 11.52 -0.67 0.39
C GLY A 58 11.86 0.58 1.19
N MET A 59 10.83 1.36 1.50
CA MET A 59 10.94 2.59 2.28
C MET A 59 9.90 2.60 3.39
N ILE A 60 10.24 3.25 4.50
CA ILE A 60 9.32 3.44 5.63
C ILE A 60 9.42 4.86 6.15
N HIS A 61 8.27 5.47 6.42
CA HIS A 61 8.20 6.80 7.01
C HIS A 61 8.59 6.72 8.49
N LYS A 62 9.36 7.69 8.99
CA LYS A 62 9.88 7.70 10.37
C LYS A 62 8.80 7.72 11.47
N HIS A 63 7.69 8.42 11.22
CA HIS A 63 6.61 8.62 12.20
C HIS A 63 5.20 8.17 11.75
N ARG A 64 4.92 8.13 10.46
CA ARG A 64 3.59 7.79 9.92
C ARG A 64 3.54 6.31 9.54
N PRO A 65 2.37 5.64 9.58
CA PRO A 65 2.22 4.25 9.17
C PRO A 65 2.19 4.14 7.64
N ILE A 66 3.28 4.57 7.00
CA ILE A 66 3.47 4.58 5.56
C ILE A 66 4.74 3.79 5.28
N PHE A 67 4.60 2.70 4.54
CA PHE A 67 5.71 1.89 4.08
C PHE A 67 5.43 1.37 2.67
N SER A 68 6.48 0.96 1.98
CA SER A 68 6.45 0.32 0.68
C SER A 68 7.52 -0.75 0.58
N THR A 69 7.32 -1.68 -0.34
CA THR A 69 8.33 -2.65 -0.78
C THR A 69 8.49 -2.56 -2.29
N GLN A 70 9.68 -2.90 -2.78
CA GLN A 70 10.00 -2.97 -4.19
C GLN A 70 9.74 -4.36 -4.78
N PHE A 71 9.77 -5.38 -3.91
CA PHE A 71 9.40 -6.77 -4.19
C PHE A 71 7.88 -7.02 -4.06
N HIS A 72 7.48 -8.22 -4.45
CA HIS A 72 6.10 -8.71 -4.52
C HIS A 72 5.74 -9.60 -3.31
N PRO A 73 5.16 -9.06 -2.22
CA PRO A 73 4.80 -9.83 -1.03
C PRO A 73 3.61 -10.78 -1.25
N GLU A 74 2.81 -10.57 -2.30
CA GLU A 74 1.76 -11.50 -2.73
C GLU A 74 2.31 -12.81 -3.29
N ALA A 75 3.59 -12.78 -3.68
CA ALA A 75 4.45 -13.87 -4.16
C ALA A 75 3.99 -14.64 -5.40
N LYS A 76 2.70 -14.92 -5.59
CA LYS A 76 2.03 -15.69 -6.67
C LYS A 76 2.98 -16.49 -7.59
N GLY A 77 3.67 -17.47 -7.01
CA GLY A 77 4.71 -18.29 -7.66
C GLY A 77 6.08 -18.28 -6.96
N GLY A 78 6.30 -17.36 -6.03
CA GLY A 78 7.49 -17.22 -5.20
C GLY A 78 7.24 -17.54 -3.70
N PRO A 79 8.23 -17.27 -2.82
CA PRO A 79 8.17 -17.54 -1.39
C PRO A 79 7.16 -16.64 -0.65
N LEU A 80 6.57 -17.15 0.43
CA LEU A 80 5.57 -16.42 1.24
C LEU A 80 6.19 -15.67 2.45
N ASP A 81 7.52 -15.61 2.54
CA ASP A 81 8.27 -15.07 3.68
C ASP A 81 7.92 -13.62 4.04
N SER A 82 7.35 -12.85 3.11
CA SER A 82 6.99 -11.45 3.28
C SER A 82 5.48 -11.16 3.28
N SER A 83 4.63 -12.20 3.32
CA SER A 83 3.17 -12.02 3.33
C SER A 83 2.64 -11.29 4.58
N TYR A 84 3.38 -11.33 5.68
CA TYR A 84 3.05 -10.63 6.94
C TYR A 84 2.89 -9.11 6.76
N LEU A 85 3.46 -8.54 5.69
CA LEU A 85 3.32 -7.12 5.38
C LEU A 85 1.86 -6.72 5.11
N PHE A 86 1.04 -7.66 4.62
CA PHE A 86 -0.41 -7.43 4.50
C PHE A 86 -1.08 -7.32 5.87
N ASP A 87 -0.69 -8.16 6.83
CA ASP A 87 -1.21 -8.06 8.20
C ASP A 87 -0.81 -6.73 8.84
N ALA A 88 0.46 -6.33 8.68
CA ALA A 88 0.96 -5.04 9.16
C ALA A 88 0.21 -3.84 8.56
N TYR A 89 -0.13 -3.92 7.26
CA TYR A 89 -0.97 -2.92 6.60
C TYR A 89 -2.40 -2.89 7.19
N VAL A 90 -3.05 -4.05 7.30
CA VAL A 90 -4.41 -4.16 7.83
C VAL A 90 -4.49 -3.64 9.27
N ASP A 91 -3.50 -3.94 10.09
CA ASP A 91 -3.44 -3.47 11.47
C ASP A 91 -3.23 -1.95 11.55
N SER A 92 -2.44 -1.37 10.64
CA SER A 92 -2.32 0.08 10.50
C SER A 92 -3.67 0.74 10.16
N VAL A 93 -4.46 0.12 9.27
CA VAL A 93 -5.81 0.60 8.92
C VAL A 93 -6.78 0.50 10.10
N LYS A 94 -6.76 -0.63 10.84
CA LYS A 94 -7.59 -0.81 12.04
C LYS A 94 -7.27 0.26 13.10
N GLN A 95 -5.99 0.50 13.35
CA GLN A 95 -5.54 1.50 14.31
C GLN A 95 -5.98 2.90 13.90
N TYR A 96 -5.84 3.25 12.62
CA TYR A 96 -6.34 4.53 12.10
C TYR A 96 -7.85 4.69 12.33
N LYS A 97 -8.66 3.66 11.99
CA LYS A 97 -10.11 3.69 12.21
C LYS A 97 -10.48 3.87 13.68
N LYS A 98 -9.77 3.19 14.59
CA LYS A 98 -9.97 3.33 16.04
C LYS A 98 -9.67 4.76 16.51
N THR A 99 -8.57 5.34 16.06
CA THR A 99 -8.20 6.73 16.38
C THR A 99 -9.24 7.72 15.83
N GLN A 100 -9.68 7.54 14.58
CA GLN A 100 -10.72 8.39 13.99
C GLN A 100 -12.05 8.31 14.75
N ALA A 101 -12.51 7.11 15.10
CA ALA A 101 -13.72 6.92 15.89
C ALA A 101 -13.62 7.58 17.27
N SER A 102 -12.43 7.62 17.86
CA SER A 102 -12.18 8.29 19.14
C SER A 102 -12.14 9.81 19.03
N LEU A 103 -11.57 10.36 17.95
CA LEU A 103 -11.42 11.82 17.77
C LEU A 103 -12.69 12.47 17.22
N TYR A 104 -13.43 11.74 16.38
CA TYR A 104 -14.61 12.23 15.68
C TYR A 104 -15.77 11.21 15.79
N PRO A 105 -16.37 11.04 16.99
CA PRO A 105 -17.33 9.97 17.25
C PRO A 105 -18.59 10.03 16.38
N ASN A 106 -18.92 11.20 15.83
CA ASN A 106 -20.11 11.43 15.01
C ASN A 106 -19.79 11.63 13.51
N MET A 107 -18.52 11.49 13.10
CA MET A 107 -18.12 11.69 11.71
C MET A 107 -18.28 10.40 10.92
N SER A 108 -19.24 10.41 10.00
CA SER A 108 -19.48 9.29 9.09
C SER A 108 -18.43 9.27 7.97
N ASN A 109 -17.79 8.12 7.75
CA ASN A 109 -16.95 7.89 6.56
C ASN A 109 -17.80 7.71 5.27
N ARG A 110 -19.13 7.77 5.38
CA ARG A 110 -20.00 7.73 4.21
C ARG A 110 -19.89 9.08 3.50
N PRO A 111 -19.44 9.12 2.23
CA PRO A 111 -19.39 10.37 1.48
C PRO A 111 -20.80 10.97 1.43
N SER A 112 -20.90 12.29 1.51
CA SER A 112 -22.20 12.96 1.39
C SER A 112 -22.81 12.65 0.02
N PRO A 113 -24.14 12.49 -0.09
CA PRO A 113 -24.80 12.31 -1.38
C PRO A 113 -24.39 13.38 -2.40
N LEU A 114 -24.26 14.63 -1.95
CA LEU A 114 -23.77 15.75 -2.77
C LEU A 114 -22.35 15.53 -3.30
N LEU A 115 -21.43 15.01 -2.47
CA LEU A 115 -20.06 14.70 -2.89
C LEU A 115 -20.04 13.55 -3.91
N VAL A 116 -20.88 12.52 -3.70
CA VAL A 116 -21.03 11.41 -4.67
C VAL A 116 -21.54 11.93 -6.01
N ASP A 117 -22.55 12.80 -6.00
CA ASP A 117 -23.12 13.41 -7.21
C ASP A 117 -22.13 14.32 -7.94
N LEU A 118 -21.32 15.09 -7.20
CA LEU A 118 -20.30 15.96 -7.78
C LEU A 118 -19.19 15.15 -8.45
N LEU A 119 -18.68 14.13 -7.76
CA LEU A 119 -17.63 13.24 -8.27
C LEU A 119 -18.11 12.38 -9.46
N ALA A 120 -19.39 12.01 -9.49
CA ALA A 120 -19.98 11.28 -10.60
C ALA A 120 -20.07 12.14 -11.88
N LYS A 121 -20.30 13.45 -11.75
CA LYS A 121 -20.37 14.40 -12.87
C LYS A 121 -18.99 14.81 -13.39
N GLU A 122 -17.98 14.82 -12.52
CA GLU A 122 -16.60 15.19 -12.88
C GLU A 122 -15.81 14.02 -13.50
N ARG A 123 -16.31 12.78 -13.45
CA ARG A 123 -15.73 11.66 -14.22
C ARG A 123 -16.04 11.84 -15.72
N VAL A 124 -15.12 12.51 -16.42
CA VAL A 124 -15.12 12.60 -17.88
C VAL A 124 -15.05 11.18 -18.46
N GLY A 125 -16.09 10.77 -19.20
CA GLY A 125 -16.05 9.59 -20.08
C GLY A 125 -16.93 8.39 -19.72
N VAL A 126 -17.74 8.42 -18.65
CA VAL A 126 -18.72 7.36 -18.38
C VAL A 126 -20.10 7.98 -18.14
N ALA A 127 -21.06 7.68 -19.02
CA ALA A 127 -22.45 8.09 -18.82
C ALA A 127 -22.95 7.53 -17.47
N PRO A 128 -23.57 8.33 -16.59
CA PRO A 128 -24.08 7.85 -15.32
C PRO A 128 -25.13 6.76 -15.58
N GLY A 129 -24.84 5.53 -15.14
CA GLY A 129 -25.82 4.45 -15.14
C GLY A 129 -26.96 4.81 -14.17
N VAL A 130 -28.20 4.53 -14.56
CA VAL A 130 -29.37 4.75 -13.72
C VAL A 130 -29.21 3.96 -12.42
N PRO A 131 -29.26 4.61 -11.24
CA PRO A 131 -29.13 3.90 -9.97
C PRO A 131 -30.35 3.01 -9.75
N LEU A 132 -30.14 1.69 -9.67
CA LEU A 132 -31.16 0.75 -9.17
C LEU A 132 -31.21 0.83 -7.64
N TYR A 133 -31.74 1.92 -7.10
CA TYR A 133 -32.22 1.94 -5.72
C TYR A 133 -33.69 1.54 -5.73
N GLN A 134 -33.96 0.25 -5.56
CA GLN A 134 -35.28 -0.19 -5.11
C GLN A 134 -35.38 0.13 -3.61
N HIS A 135 -36.23 1.08 -3.27
CA HIS A 135 -36.64 1.29 -1.89
C HIS A 135 -37.38 0.02 -1.41
N PRO A 136 -37.03 -0.58 -0.26
CA PRO A 136 -37.91 -1.55 0.36
C PRO A 136 -39.18 -0.82 0.82
N GLU A 137 -40.34 -1.29 0.34
CA GLU A 137 -41.66 -0.85 0.80
C GLU A 137 -41.75 -0.97 2.33
N PRO A 138 -42.37 0.00 3.02
CA PRO A 138 -42.55 -0.09 4.46
C PRO A 138 -43.48 -1.26 4.79
N VAL A 139 -42.99 -2.17 5.62
CA VAL A 139 -43.82 -3.20 6.25
C VAL A 139 -44.78 -2.49 7.22
N VAL A 140 -46.04 -2.40 6.83
CA VAL A 140 -47.13 -2.00 7.73
C VAL A 140 -47.46 -3.21 8.61
N ALA A 141 -47.65 -2.93 9.90
CA ALA A 141 -47.80 -3.88 11.02
C ALA A 141 -48.82 -5.00 10.81
#